data_AF-A0A392PUZ4-F1
#
_entry.id   AF-A0A392PUZ4-F1
#
_cell.length_a   1.000
_cell.length_b   1.000
_cell.length_c   1.000
_cell.angle_alpha   90.00
_cell.angle_beta   90.00
_cell.angle_gamma   90.00
#
_symmetry.space_group_name_H-M   'P 1'
#
loop_
_entity.id
_entity.type
_entity.pdbx_description
1 polymer ?
#
loop_
_entity_poly.entity_id
_entity_poly.type
_entity_poly.pdbx_seq_one_letter_code
_entity_poly.pdbx_strand_id
1 'polypeptide(L)' 'MEISFHIPNSNTQFVGDENTPPAQVFCDKIMSMADVGAGGEDAVVTFEGIAILTPRGRYSVELHLSFLRLQGQANDFKI' A
#
# COMPACT_ATOMS: atom_id res chain seq x y z
N MET A 1 -1.84 1.99 -13.02
CA MET A 1 -1.63 0.66 -13.64
C MET A 1 -1.08 -0.22 -12.54
N GLU A 2 -1.77 -1.31 -12.19
CA GLU A 2 -1.31 -2.24 -11.16
C GLU A 2 -0.57 -3.39 -11.83
N ILE A 3 0.58 -3.80 -11.26
CA ILE A 3 1.38 -4.92 -11.75
C ILE A 3 1.55 -5.90 -10.59
N SER A 4 1.14 -7.15 -10.79
CA SER A 4 1.27 -8.22 -9.80
C SER A 4 2.24 -9.28 -10.31
N PHE A 5 3.11 -9.78 -9.43
CA PHE A 5 4.08 -10.82 -9.75
C PHE A 5 3.88 -12.02 -8.82
N HIS A 6 3.98 -13.24 -9.37
CA HIS A 6 4.13 -14.44 -8.55
C HIS A 6 5.61 -14.64 -8.21
N ILE A 7 5.92 -14.72 -6.91
CA ILE A 7 7.30 -14.87 -6.42
C ILE A 7 7.31 -16.09 -5.49
N PRO A 8 7.94 -17.20 -5.91
CA PRO A 8 8.00 -18.40 -5.07
C PRO A 8 8.94 -18.18 -3.88
N ASN A 9 8.66 -18.84 -2.76
CA ASN A 9 9.52 -18.79 -1.57
C ASN A 9 10.92 -19.39 -1.82
N SER A 10 11.07 -20.25 -2.83
CA SER A 10 12.35 -20.84 -3.25
C SER A 10 13.12 -19.98 -4.27
N ASN A 11 12.80 -18.69 -4.38
CA ASN A 11 13.45 -17.81 -5.35
C ASN A 11 14.95 -17.65 -5.04
N THR A 12 15.80 -17.90 -6.03
CA THR A 12 17.27 -17.84 -5.91
C THR A 12 17.88 -16.52 -6.34
N GLN A 13 17.11 -15.65 -7.00
CA GLN A 13 17.56 -14.32 -7.46
C GLN A 13 17.30 -13.22 -6.42
N PHE A 14 16.20 -13.35 -5.67
CA PHE A 14 15.82 -12.42 -4.60
C PHE A 14 15.78 -13.18 -3.28
N VAL A 15 16.95 -13.63 -2.82
CA VAL A 15 17.05 -14.40 -1.58
C VAL A 15 16.67 -13.50 -0.40
N GLY A 16 15.61 -13.89 0.30
CA GLY A 16 15.15 -13.26 1.53
C GLY A 16 15.63 -14.00 2.78
N ASP A 17 15.30 -13.45 3.95
CA ASP A 17 15.50 -14.07 5.25
C ASP A 17 14.14 -14.34 5.95
N GLU A 18 14.15 -14.85 7.18
CA GLU A 18 12.91 -15.16 7.93
C GLU A 18 12.01 -13.94 8.17
N ASN A 19 12.55 -12.73 8.20
CA ASN A 19 11.79 -11.49 8.39
C ASN A 19 11.45 -10.80 7.08
N THR A 20 12.21 -11.07 6.02
CA THR A 20 12.10 -10.40 4.72
C THR A 20 11.97 -11.44 3.61
N PRO A 21 10.75 -11.84 3.21
CA PRO A 21 10.57 -12.87 2.19
C PRO A 21 11.07 -12.41 0.81
N PRO A 22 11.37 -13.35 -0.11
CA PRO A 22 11.81 -13.03 -1.47
C PRO A 22 10.94 -12.03 -2.24
N ALA A 23 9.62 -12.06 -1.99
CA ALA A 23 8.67 -11.15 -2.60
C ALA A 23 8.91 -9.68 -2.19
N GLN A 24 9.27 -9.47 -0.92
CA GLN A 24 9.54 -8.15 -0.39
C GLN A 24 10.86 -7.60 -0.93
N VAL A 25 11.91 -8.43 -0.96
CA VAL A 25 13.22 -8.06 -1.57
C VAL A 25 13.07 -7.64 -3.03
N PHE A 26 12.25 -8.35 -3.80
CA PHE A 26 11.96 -7.99 -5.19
C PHE A 26 11.21 -6.66 -5.30
N CYS A 27 10.21 -6.45 -4.45
CA CYS A 27 9.43 -5.22 -4.40
C CYS A 27 10.33 -4.01 -4.11
N ASP A 28 11.18 -4.10 -3.09
CA ASP A 28 12.12 -3.04 -2.70
C ASP A 28 13.08 -2.70 -3.84
N LYS A 29 13.54 -3.72 -4.59
CA LYS A 29 14.43 -3.53 -5.73
C LYS A 29 13.73 -2.80 -6.89
N ILE A 30 12.46 -3.11 -7.16
CA ILE A 30 11.65 -2.33 -8.11
C ILE A 30 11.52 -0.89 -7.61
N MET A 31 11.14 -0.68 -6.35
CA MET A 31 10.98 0.67 -5.78
C MET A 31 12.26 1.48 -5.83
N SER A 32 13.44 0.85 -5.65
CA SER A 32 14.73 1.54 -5.72
C SER A 32 15.11 2.04 -7.12
N MET A 33 14.60 1.40 -8.16
CA MET A 33 14.91 1.72 -9.56
C MET A 33 13.80 2.52 -10.23
N ALA A 34 12.58 2.39 -9.71
CA ALA A 34 11.44 3.13 -10.19
C ALA A 34 11.49 4.53 -9.56
N ASP A 35 11.52 5.57 -10.40
CA ASP A 35 11.39 6.97 -9.99
C ASP A 35 9.92 7.27 -9.60
N VAL A 36 9.39 6.47 -8.67
CA VAL A 36 8.14 6.72 -7.98
C VAL A 36 8.52 7.49 -6.73
N GLY A 37 8.68 8.80 -6.89
CA GLY A 37 8.78 9.69 -5.73
C GLY A 37 7.62 9.43 -4.77
N ALA A 38 7.81 9.72 -3.49
CA ALA A 38 6.74 9.78 -2.49
C ALA A 38 5.79 10.96 -2.77
N GLY A 39 5.24 11.04 -3.98
CA GLY A 39 4.40 12.13 -4.48
C GLY A 39 2.97 12.10 -3.92
N GLY A 40 2.76 11.41 -2.81
CA GLY A 40 1.56 11.58 -2.00
C GLY A 40 1.75 12.84 -1.18
N GLU A 41 0.97 13.88 -1.48
CA GLU A 41 0.68 14.93 -0.51
C GLU A 41 0.31 14.28 0.84
N ASP A 42 0.89 14.77 1.94
CA ASP A 42 0.54 14.27 3.27
C ASP A 42 -0.91 14.64 3.59
N ALA A 43 -1.59 13.76 4.34
CA ALA A 43 -2.94 14.02 4.79
C ALA A 43 -2.97 15.31 5.62
N VAL A 44 -3.86 16.22 5.27
CA VAL A 44 -4.14 17.43 6.06
C VAL A 44 -4.70 17.04 7.43
N VAL A 45 -5.54 15.99 7.47
CA VAL A 45 -6.08 15.42 8.69
C VAL A 45 -6.52 13.97 8.47
N THR A 46 -6.44 13.18 9.54
CA THR A 46 -6.85 11.78 9.57
C THR A 46 -7.89 11.55 10.67
N PHE A 47 -8.99 10.88 10.33
CA PHE A 47 -10.01 10.42 11.27
C PHE A 47 -10.00 8.90 11.38
N GLU A 48 -9.68 8.38 12.55
CA GLU A 48 -9.58 6.94 12.74
C GLU A 48 -10.90 6.27 13.14
N GLY A 49 -11.09 5.02 12.72
CA GLY A 49 -12.15 4.14 13.23
C GLY A 49 -13.57 4.51 12.79
N ILE A 50 -13.71 5.28 11.71
CA ILE A 50 -15.00 5.70 11.15
C ILE A 50 -15.75 4.48 10.63
N ALA A 51 -17.00 4.33 11.08
CA ALA A 51 -17.88 3.26 10.60
C ALA A 51 -18.49 3.63 9.25
N ILE A 52 -18.13 2.88 8.21
CA ILE A 52 -18.71 3.00 6.86
C ILE A 52 -19.70 1.87 6.64
N LEU A 53 -20.86 2.22 6.08
CA LEU A 53 -21.94 1.26 5.81
C LEU A 53 -21.72 0.46 4.52
N THR A 54 -21.13 1.07 3.50
CA THR A 54 -20.87 0.42 2.21
C THR A 54 -19.61 0.99 1.55
N PRO A 55 -18.60 0.15 1.27
CA PRO A 55 -18.43 -1.23 1.75
C PRO A 55 -18.31 -1.27 3.28
N ARG A 56 -19.07 -2.16 3.93
CA ARG A 56 -19.21 -2.19 5.39
C ARG A 56 -17.86 -2.42 6.07
N GLY A 57 -17.47 -1.55 7.00
CA GLY A 57 -16.23 -1.71 7.74
C GLY A 57 -15.87 -0.50 8.61
N ARG A 58 -14.75 -0.59 9.32
CA ARG A 58 -14.11 0.56 9.95
C ARG A 58 -12.94 1.01 9.08
N TYR A 59 -12.87 2.31 8.83
CA TYR A 59 -11.87 2.93 7.97
C TYR A 59 -11.17 4.06 8.71
N SER A 60 -9.89 4.25 8.41
CA SER A 60 -9.23 5.53 8.58
C SER A 60 -9.58 6.42 7.39
N VAL A 61 -9.97 7.65 7.65
CA VAL A 61 -10.38 8.61 6.63
C VAL A 61 -9.36 9.73 6.59
N GLU A 62 -8.60 9.82 5.50
CA GLU A 62 -7.58 10.85 5.29
C GLU A 62 -8.08 11.89 4.29
N LEU A 63 -8.01 13.16 4.68
CA LEU A 63 -8.30 14.28 3.79
C LEU A 63 -7.01 14.87 3.23
N HIS A 64 -6.92 14.92 1.91
CA HIS A 64 -5.83 15.54 1.15
C HIS A 64 -6.35 16.80 0.44
N LEU A 65 -5.48 17.62 -0.15
CA LEU A 65 -5.93 18.87 -0.77
C LEU A 65 -6.79 18.63 -2.02
N SER A 66 -6.52 17.53 -2.73
CA SER A 66 -7.17 17.22 -4.00
C SER A 66 -8.02 15.94 -4.00
N PHE A 67 -7.96 15.13 -2.93
CA PHE A 67 -8.66 13.86 -2.83
C PHE A 67 -8.97 13.45 -1.39
N LEU A 68 -9.78 12.41 -1.23
CA LEU A 68 -10.05 11.72 0.04
C LEU A 68 -9.55 10.28 -0.07
N ARG A 69 -8.93 9.75 0.99
CA ARG A 69 -8.55 8.33 1.08
C ARG A 69 -9.32 7.62 2.19
N LEU A 70 -9.86 6.45 1.88
CA LEU A 70 -10.52 5.55 2.82
C LEU A 70 -9.65 4.31 2.98
N GLN A 71 -8.87 4.26 4.06
CA GLN A 71 -7.98 3.14 4.35
C GLN A 71 -8.67 2.15 5.29
N GLY A 72 -9.11 1.02 4.74
CA GLY A 72 -9.64 -0.10 5.50
C GLY A 72 -8.61 -1.21 5.64
N GLN A 73 -8.90 -2.21 6.47
CA GLN A 73 -8.00 -3.35 6.66
C GLN A 73 -7.77 -4.17 5.37
N ALA A 74 -8.81 -4.29 4.54
CA ALA A 74 -8.78 -5.11 3.33
C ALA A 74 -8.90 -4.30 2.02
N ASN A 75 -9.44 -3.08 2.11
CA ASN A 75 -9.72 -2.25 0.94
C ASN A 75 -9.20 -0.84 1.20
N ASP A 76 -8.61 -0.24 0.17
CA ASP A 76 -8.18 1.14 0.15
C ASP A 76 -8.84 1.84 -1.04
N PHE A 77 -9.45 2.99 -0.80
CA PHE A 77 -10.12 3.77 -1.84
C PHE A 77 -9.55 5.18 -1.86
N LYS A 78 -9.23 5.68 -3.05
CA LYS A 78 -8.92 7.09 -3.31
C LYS A 78 -10.06 7.69 -4.14
N ILE A 79 -10.66 8.76 -3.64
CA ILE A 79 -11.82 9.45 -4.19
C ILE A 79 -11.43 10.87 -4.56
#